data_AF-A0A0Q9RA88-F1
#
_entry.id   AF-A0A0Q9RA88-F1
#
_cell.length_a   1.000
_cell.length_b   1.000
_cell.length_c   1.000
_cell.angle_alpha   90.00
_cell.angle_beta   90.00
_cell.angle_gamma   90.00
#
_symmetry.space_group_name_H-M   'P 1'
#
loop_
_entity.id
_entity.type
_entity.pdbx_description
1 polymer ?
#
loop_
_entity_poly.entity_id
_entity_poly.type
_entity_poly.pdbx_seq_one_letter_code
_entity_poly.pdbx_strand_id
1 'polypeptide(L)'
;MIMDYCEQEITEGKMQLHIGLQFEDEPDSLYVAELELGDNGVVREWKLFFNGFDCNYTFRPAERESLVRYAAEQGITIQER
;
A
#
# COMPACT_ATOMS: atom_id res chain seq x y z
N MET A 1 11.91 -3.00 -4.04
CA MET A 1 10.50 -3.16 -4.49
C MET A 1 10.28 -2.26 -5.68
N ILE A 2 9.50 -2.71 -6.66
CA ILE A 2 9.13 -1.93 -7.84
C ILE A 2 7.65 -1.61 -7.74
N MET A 3 7.29 -0.33 -7.75
CA MET A 3 5.89 0.13 -7.70
C MET A 3 5.41 0.48 -9.10
N ASP A 4 4.19 0.06 -9.43
CA ASP A 4 3.61 0.21 -10.77
C ASP A 4 2.54 1.31 -10.80
N TYR A 5 1.62 1.29 -9.84
CA TYR A 5 0.54 2.28 -9.74
C TYR A 5 0.17 2.57 -8.29
N CYS A 6 -0.52 3.70 -8.09
CA CYS A 6 -1.12 4.09 -6.83
C CYS A 6 -2.54 4.60 -7.10
N GLU A 7 -3.54 3.96 -6.51
CA GLU A 7 -4.94 4.33 -6.66
C GLU A 7 -5.57 4.58 -5.29
N GLN A 8 -6.39 5.62 -5.21
CA GLN A 8 -7.12 5.99 -4.01
C GLN A 8 -8.60 5.71 -4.24
N GLU A 9 -9.20 4.95 -3.33
CA GLU A 9 -10.62 4.64 -3.33
C GLU A 9 -11.27 5.14 -2.04
N ILE A 10 -12.50 5.66 -2.14
CA ILE A 10 -13.31 6.03 -0.97
C ILE A 10 -14.48 5.07 -0.90
N THR A 11 -14.44 4.16 0.07
CA THR A 11 -15.44 3.09 0.26
C THR A 11 -16.03 3.19 1.65
N GLU A 12 -17.36 3.29 1.75
CA GLU A 12 -18.09 3.35 3.04
C GLU A 12 -17.60 4.44 4.02
N GLY A 13 -17.10 5.57 3.49
CA GLY A 13 -16.53 6.66 4.29
C GLY A 13 -15.11 6.39 4.80
N LYS A 14 -14.50 5.28 4.41
CA LYS A 14 -13.08 4.99 4.61
C LYS A 14 -12.30 5.31 3.34
N MET A 15 -11.08 5.78 3.52
CA MET A 15 -10.15 6.01 2.42
C MET A 15 -9.21 4.81 2.35
N GLN A 16 -9.18 4.16 1.19
CA GLN A 16 -8.28 3.05 0.89
C GLN A 16 -7.26 3.49 -0.15
N LEU A 17 -6.04 3.02 0.00
CA LEU A 17 -4.96 3.22 -0.95
C LEU A 17 -4.49 1.86 -1.45
N HIS A 18 -4.47 1.68 -2.77
CA HIS A 18 -3.98 0.49 -3.44
C HIS A 18 -2.70 0.83 -4.18
N ILE A 19 -1.60 0.18 -3.81
CA ILE A 19 -0.31 0.33 -4.46
C ILE A 19 0.06 -1.00 -5.11
N GLY A 20 0.08 -1.02 -6.44
CA GLY A 20 0.57 -2.17 -7.21
C GLY A 20 2.09 -2.27 -7.11
N LEU A 21 2.61 -3.46 -6.79
CA LEU A 21 4.05 -3.66 -6.62
C LEU A 21 4.53 -5.06 -6.99
N GLN A 22 5.84 -5.16 -7.21
CA GLN A 22 6.58 -6.41 -7.37
C GLN A 22 7.77 -6.44 -6.39
N PHE A 23 7.98 -7.59 -5.77
CA PHE A 23 9.18 -7.81 -4.95
C PHE A 23 10.37 -8.17 -5.84
N GLU A 24 11.58 -7.83 -5.39
CA GLU A 24 12.81 -8.02 -6.19
C GLU A 24 13.19 -9.50 -6.33
N ASP A 25 12.85 -10.30 -5.32
CA ASP A 25 13.01 -11.75 -5.30
C ASP A 25 11.91 -12.50 -6.06
N GLU A 26 10.76 -11.85 -6.30
CA GLU A 26 9.63 -12.38 -7.06
C GLU A 26 9.18 -11.40 -8.17
N PRO A 27 10.02 -11.16 -9.20
CA PRO A 27 9.77 -10.12 -10.21
C PRO A 27 8.64 -10.46 -11.18
N ASP A 28 8.20 -11.72 -11.24
CA ASP A 28 7.08 -12.17 -12.09
C ASP A 28 5.73 -12.12 -11.35
N SER A 29 5.75 -11.86 -10.04
CA SER A 29 4.56 -11.84 -9.19
C SER A 29 4.06 -10.40 -8.99
N LEU A 30 2.76 -10.18 -9.26
CA LEU A 30 2.10 -8.89 -9.04
C LEU A 30 1.33 -8.91 -7.73
N TYR A 31 1.61 -7.94 -6.87
CA TYR A 31 0.95 -7.76 -5.58
C TYR A 31 0.29 -6.39 -5.49
N VAL A 32 -0.65 -6.27 -4.56
CA VAL A 32 -1.27 -5.00 -4.19
C VAL A 32 -1.08 -4.80 -2.70
N ALA A 33 -0.36 -3.75 -2.31
CA ALA A 33 -0.39 -3.25 -0.95
C ALA A 33 -1.66 -2.42 -0.77
N GLU A 34 -2.51 -2.82 0.17
CA GLU A 34 -3.71 -2.06 0.56
C GLU A 34 -3.47 -1.41 1.91
N LEU A 35 -3.74 -0.11 1.99
CA LEU A 35 -3.66 0.68 3.21
C LEU A 35 -5.05 1.23 3.55
N GLU A 36 -5.56 0.91 4.73
CA GLU A 36 -6.74 1.60 5.28
C GLU A 36 -6.26 2.90 5.95
N LEU A 37 -6.71 4.05 5.45
CA LEU A 37 -6.42 5.36 6.01
C LEU A 37 -7.57 5.84 6.90
N GLY A 38 -7.22 6.39 8.06
CA GLY A 38 -8.16 7.16 8.87
C GLY A 38 -8.38 8.57 8.32
N ASP A 39 -9.35 9.30 8.89
CA ASP A 39 -9.76 10.65 8.47
C ASP A 39 -8.63 11.71 8.50
N ASN A 40 -7.53 11.42 9.19
CA ASN A 40 -6.34 12.26 9.30
C ASN A 40 -5.18 11.81 8.38
N GLY A 41 -5.41 10.83 7.50
CA GLY A 41 -4.38 10.24 6.65
C GLY A 41 -3.43 9.29 7.39
N VAL A 42 -3.71 8.93 8.66
CA VAL A 42 -2.93 7.94 9.40
C VAL A 42 -3.32 6.54 8.97
N VAL A 43 -2.33 5.72 8.64
CA VAL A 43 -2.54 4.32 8.27
C VAL A 43 -2.99 3.52 9.48
N ARG A 44 -4.16 2.87 9.36
CA ARG A 44 -4.73 1.99 10.39
C ARG A 44 -4.32 0.54 10.18
N GLU A 45 -4.26 0.10 8.92
CA GLU A 45 -3.97 -1.27 8.56
C GLU A 45 -3.14 -1.33 7.28
N TRP A 46 -2.26 -2.32 7.22
CA TRP A 46 -1.47 -2.67 6.04
C TRP A 46 -1.80 -4.11 5.65
N LYS A 47 -2.19 -4.34 4.41
CA LYS A 47 -2.42 -5.66 3.84
C LYS A 47 -1.65 -5.82 2.54
N LEU A 48 -1.31 -7.07 2.22
CA LEU A 48 -0.72 -7.44 0.94
C LEU A 48 -1.63 -8.48 0.31
N PHE A 49 -2.05 -8.21 -0.92
CA PHE A 49 -2.83 -9.13 -1.73
C PHE A 49 -2.01 -9.67 -2.88
N PHE A 50 -2.17 -10.96 -3.16
CA PHE A 50 -1.72 -11.63 -4.37
C PHE A 50 -2.93 -12.23 -5.07
N ASN A 51 -3.22 -11.81 -6.29
CA ASN A 51 -4.43 -12.24 -7.04
C ASN A 51 -5.74 -12.11 -6.22
N GLY A 52 -5.85 -11.07 -5.40
CA GLY A 52 -7.01 -10.81 -4.54
C GLY A 52 -7.06 -11.62 -3.24
N PHE A 53 -6.04 -12.44 -2.94
CA PHE A 53 -5.94 -13.20 -1.70
C PHE A 53 -4.98 -12.53 -0.71
N ASP A 54 -5.40 -12.39 0.55
CA ASP A 54 -4.57 -11.84 1.63
C ASP A 54 -3.39 -12.79 1.91
N CYS A 55 -2.17 -12.28 1.77
CA CYS A 55 -0.94 -13.04 1.99
C CYS A 55 -0.55 -13.15 3.47
N ASN A 56 -1.26 -12.47 4.38
CA ASN A 56 -0.91 -12.36 5.80
C ASN A 56 0.55 -11.90 6.00
N TYR A 57 0.95 -10.92 5.18
CA TYR A 57 2.31 -10.42 5.09
C TYR A 57 2.52 -9.24 6.05
N THR A 58 3.66 -9.23 6.75
CA THR A 58 4.05 -8.09 7.58
C THR A 58 5.14 -7.30 6.90
N PHE A 59 4.79 -6.11 6.39
CA PHE A 59 5.77 -5.19 5.81
C PHE A 59 6.83 -4.78 6.83
N ARG A 60 8.09 -4.87 6.41
CA ARG A 60 9.24 -4.34 7.12
C ARG A 60 9.16 -2.80 7.14
N PRO A 61 9.76 -2.14 8.15
CA PRO A 61 9.73 -0.68 8.23
C PRO A 61 10.24 0.02 6.96
N ALA A 62 11.32 -0.47 6.34
CA ALA A 62 11.86 0.08 5.11
C ALA A 62 10.91 -0.07 3.90
N GLU A 63 10.09 -1.12 3.88
CA GLU A 63 9.09 -1.35 2.82
C GLU A 63 7.94 -0.36 2.98
N ARG A 64 7.46 -0.15 4.21
CA ARG A 64 6.44 0.86 4.50
C ARG A 64 6.92 2.26 4.14
N GLU A 65 8.14 2.62 4.52
CA GLU A 65 8.72 3.92 4.15
C GLU A 65 8.76 4.11 2.63
N SER A 66 9.08 3.05 1.88
CA SER A 66 9.10 3.10 0.42
C SER A 66 7.69 3.29 -0.16
N LEU A 67 6.67 2.62 0.40
CA LEU A 67 5.27 2.79 0.00
C LEU A 67 4.73 4.18 0.34
N VAL A 68 5.05 4.71 1.52
CA VAL A 68 4.72 6.08 1.94
C VAL A 68 5.33 7.11 1.02
N ARG A 69 6.61 6.94 0.67
CA ARG A 69 7.30 7.83 -0.25
C ARG A 69 6.66 7.80 -1.63
N TYR A 70 6.37 6.61 -2.15
CA TYR A 70 5.73 6.47 -3.45
C TYR A 70 4.33 7.12 -3.47
N ALA A 71 3.51 6.90 -2.44
CA ALA A 71 2.22 7.56 -2.31
C ALA A 71 2.34 9.10 -2.30
N ALA A 72 3.34 9.64 -1.60
CA ALA A 72 3.61 11.07 -1.56
C ALA A 72 4.03 11.64 -2.92
N GLU A 73 4.81 10.90 -3.71
CA GLU A 73 5.17 11.26 -5.10
C GLU A 73 3.93 11.33 -6.01
N GLN A 74 2.89 10.56 -5.70
CA GLN A 74 1.59 10.59 -6.39
C GLN A 74 0.62 11.65 -5.81
N GLY A 75 1.09 12.50 -4.88
CA GLY A 75 0.30 13.56 -4.26
C GLY A 75 -0.57 13.11 -3.09
N ILE A 76 -0.40 11.88 -2.59
CA ILE A 76 -1.19 11.30 -1.51
C ILE A 76 -0.36 11.33 -0.22
N THR A 77 -0.77 12.15 0.73
CA THR A 77 -0.06 12.26 2.02
C THR A 77 -0.58 11.22 2.99
N ILE A 78 0.29 10.27 3.38
CA ILE A 78 -0.01 9.27 4.40
C ILE A 78 0.96 9.38 5.58
N GLN A 79 0.46 9.09 6.78
CA GLN A 79 1.23 9.12 8.03
C GLN A 79 1.25 7.73 8.66
N GLU A 80 2.43 7.28 9.09
CA GLU A 80 2.54 6.07 9.91
C GLU A 80 2.15 6.36 11.37
N ARG A 81 1.57 5.37 12.05
CA ARG A 81 1.20 5.45 13.46
C ARG A 81 2.37 5.14 14.38
#